data_AF-A0A1W9X3V4-F1
#
_entry.id   AF-A0A1W9X3V4-F1
#
_cell.length_a   1.000
_cell.length_b   1.000
_cell.length_c   1.000
_cell.angle_alpha   90.00
_cell.angle_beta   90.00
_cell.angle_gamma   90.00
#
_symmetry.space_group_name_H-M   'P 1'
#
loop_
_entity.id
_entity.type
_entity.pdbx_description
1 polymer ?
#
loop_
_entity_poly.entity_id
_entity_poly.type
_entity_poly.pdbx_seq_one_letter_code
_entity_poly.pdbx_strand_id
1 'polypeptide(L)'
;MTGLSRGTAGGVPFPTSKMPKEPGHVRPCDADVRRSNAARVLSGSCHRACQSDRSGGTQDPSDSDNDPDALPCTVCVKGGTPKAATHQIQRGAKRVRPDHPIIVSLLLTISLLNKLYSEHSNGGKKMDILSLGKNPISPDQPAGTDVRYDADFESLQSEISKLTSPTETTDWKNVSTLASAILEKKSKDLLAASYLAVARIHTDGTDGLGQGLIIYRDILENFWESLYPPKDRMRGRISAVQWWIEKTESALKQLEAEPVPPEKTEAFRKDLDQIDKLLKDYLESPPTLTPVRKALDILGSPPDPAAETNANPAESEENGEETSEDMASEEDARKALRSAYGKVRQLAAKLQAKAFSDPDAYRGNRIAAWAMQDGLPPDTEGKTQFQAPERHVRSHLRMLRKKGHWETLLESAERELSRFIFWMDINRFVTDAFENLGEEYQDARKVVCEETAFLLHRLPGLENLSFSDGTPFANDETKDWLRKIRFAGDDIMPELLPPQQEDARMADIIASSQKLEKENQPAKALRLIQARLQNTTSKRNALLWRSALSQILLNCDERDLAMLHIEQMLQEIEKYRLEEWDPGAAIKGLRVVRMGFAAHSDETFAEKAGDILNRIARLDPAEALLIKIADQS
;
A
#
# COMPACT_ATOMS: atom_id res chain seq x y z
N MET A 1 -47.73 -36.98 42.65
CA MET A 1 -48.45 -36.74 41.38
C MET A 1 -49.71 -35.94 41.69
N THR A 2 -49.76 -34.67 41.30
CA THR A 2 -50.97 -33.84 41.11
C THR A 2 -50.49 -32.49 40.54
N GLY A 3 -51.30 -31.81 39.73
CA GLY A 3 -50.88 -30.56 39.11
C GLY A 3 -52.02 -29.58 38.85
N LEU A 4 -51.63 -28.30 38.76
CA LEU A 4 -52.23 -27.22 37.95
C LEU A 4 -53.76 -27.05 37.94
N SER A 5 -54.22 -25.91 38.47
CA SER A 5 -55.18 -25.03 37.76
C SER A 5 -55.15 -23.59 38.30
N ARG A 6 -55.79 -22.66 37.57
CA ARG A 6 -55.67 -21.19 37.69
C ARG A 6 -56.84 -20.52 38.42
N GLY A 7 -56.59 -19.32 38.96
CA GLY A 7 -57.55 -18.23 39.20
C GLY A 7 -56.84 -17.07 39.93
N THR A 8 -56.82 -15.76 39.61
CA THR A 8 -57.68 -14.75 38.94
C THR A 8 -58.44 -13.80 39.88
N ALA A 9 -58.15 -12.49 39.73
CA ALA A 9 -58.98 -11.30 40.02
C ALA A 9 -59.02 -10.64 41.43
N GLY A 10 -58.86 -9.29 41.43
CA GLY A 10 -59.32 -8.31 42.45
C GLY A 10 -58.50 -8.13 43.75
N GLY A 11 -58.41 -6.94 44.38
CA GLY A 11 -58.72 -5.57 43.92
C GLY A 11 -59.07 -4.54 45.03
N VAL A 12 -58.24 -3.48 45.22
CA VAL A 12 -58.50 -2.17 45.93
C VAL A 12 -58.90 -2.22 47.44
N PRO A 13 -59.03 -1.10 48.22
CA PRO A 13 -58.57 0.31 48.10
C PRO A 13 -57.97 1.00 49.40
N PHE A 14 -57.67 2.32 49.30
CA PHE A 14 -57.52 3.37 50.37
C PHE A 14 -56.18 3.48 51.20
N PRO A 15 -55.85 4.66 51.82
CA PRO A 15 -55.73 6.01 51.22
C PRO A 15 -54.51 6.86 51.69
N THR A 16 -54.47 8.14 51.28
CA THR A 16 -53.31 9.07 51.26
C THR A 16 -53.06 9.97 52.48
N SER A 17 -51.78 10.18 52.82
CA SER A 17 -51.23 11.32 53.61
C SER A 17 -49.68 11.30 53.52
N LYS A 18 -48.89 12.40 53.40
CA LYS A 18 -49.11 13.84 53.15
C LYS A 18 -47.80 14.49 52.62
N MET A 19 -47.86 15.76 52.21
CA MET A 19 -46.73 16.67 51.86
C MET A 19 -46.51 17.74 52.97
N PRO A 20 -45.47 18.63 52.99
CA PRO A 20 -44.56 19.04 51.87
C PRO A 20 -43.05 19.29 52.18
N LYS A 21 -42.18 19.25 51.15
CA LYS A 21 -41.34 20.39 50.63
C LYS A 21 -40.20 19.94 49.69
N GLU A 22 -39.95 20.76 48.66
CA GLU A 22 -38.82 20.77 47.70
C GLU A 22 -37.60 21.55 48.26
N PRO A 23 -36.43 21.66 47.57
CA PRO A 23 -36.05 21.22 46.20
C PRO A 23 -34.78 20.31 46.14
N GLY A 24 -34.34 19.77 44.99
CA GLY A 24 -34.90 19.78 43.62
C GLY A 24 -33.86 19.31 42.57
N HIS A 25 -34.20 19.47 41.28
CA HIS A 25 -33.43 19.11 40.07
C HIS A 25 -33.30 17.61 39.69
N VAL A 26 -33.87 17.28 38.52
CA VAL A 26 -33.73 16.03 37.76
C VAL A 26 -33.40 16.41 36.30
N ARG A 27 -32.91 15.45 35.50
CA ARG A 27 -32.70 15.58 34.04
C ARG A 27 -34.01 15.92 33.29
N PRO A 28 -33.92 16.23 31.99
CA PRO A 28 -34.42 15.23 31.05
C PRO A 28 -33.53 15.01 29.80
N CYS A 29 -33.94 14.06 28.96
CA CYS A 29 -33.44 13.82 27.61
C CYS A 29 -34.47 14.29 26.56
N ASP A 30 -34.07 14.22 25.29
CA ASP A 30 -34.88 14.11 24.07
C ASP A 30 -35.83 15.27 23.66
N ALA A 31 -35.58 15.81 22.45
CA ALA A 31 -36.57 15.97 21.37
C ALA A 31 -35.92 16.36 20.03
N ASP A 32 -36.57 15.98 18.92
CA ASP A 32 -36.28 16.42 17.54
C ASP A 32 -36.33 17.95 17.32
N VAL A 33 -35.75 18.43 16.20
CA VAL A 33 -36.53 19.09 15.13
C VAL A 33 -35.75 19.31 13.83
N ARG A 34 -36.50 19.29 12.71
CA ARG A 34 -36.05 19.37 11.31
C ARG A 34 -35.49 20.74 10.90
N ARG A 35 -34.59 20.76 9.91
CA ARG A 35 -34.15 21.99 9.20
C ARG A 35 -35.07 22.32 8.02
N SER A 36 -35.37 23.62 7.78
CA SER A 36 -35.69 24.13 6.43
C SER A 36 -35.54 25.66 6.28
N ASN A 37 -34.99 26.08 5.13
CA ASN A 37 -35.20 27.34 4.40
C ASN A 37 -34.94 28.76 5.00
N ALA A 38 -33.86 29.36 4.48
CA ALA A 38 -33.87 30.50 3.54
C ALA A 38 -33.74 31.99 4.00
N ALA A 39 -32.53 32.53 3.77
CA ALA A 39 -32.20 33.71 2.94
C ALA A 39 -32.69 35.15 3.29
N ARG A 40 -31.73 36.06 3.57
CA ARG A 40 -31.54 37.46 3.06
C ARG A 40 -30.44 38.19 3.89
N VAL A 41 -29.81 39.31 3.50
CA VAL A 41 -29.24 39.77 2.19
C VAL A 41 -28.39 41.05 2.46
N LEU A 42 -27.29 41.27 1.68
CA LEU A 42 -26.48 42.53 1.67
C LEU A 42 -25.80 42.93 3.01
N SER A 43 -24.85 43.86 3.14
CA SER A 43 -23.77 44.37 2.26
C SER A 43 -22.88 45.35 3.07
N GLY A 44 -21.60 45.57 2.70
CA GLY A 44 -20.93 46.84 3.01
C GLY A 44 -19.46 46.81 3.45
N SER A 45 -18.60 47.31 2.55
CA SER A 45 -17.50 48.26 2.82
C SER A 45 -16.66 48.14 4.10
N CYS A 46 -15.43 47.64 3.97
CA CYS A 46 -14.35 47.90 4.93
C CYS A 46 -13.51 49.11 4.48
N HIS A 47 -13.42 50.15 5.31
CA HIS A 47 -12.53 51.29 5.09
C HIS A 47 -12.20 52.01 6.41
N ARG A 48 -10.95 52.51 6.50
CA ARG A 48 -10.26 53.11 7.67
C ARG A 48 -9.63 52.13 8.66
N ALA A 49 -8.59 52.50 9.43
CA ALA A 49 -7.40 53.35 9.17
C ALA A 49 -6.54 53.42 10.45
N CYS A 50 -5.21 53.40 10.27
CA CYS A 50 -4.14 53.97 11.10
C CYS A 50 -4.38 54.32 12.59
N GLN A 51 -3.72 53.58 13.47
CA GLN A 51 -2.94 54.04 14.65
C GLN A 51 -2.19 52.82 15.22
N SER A 52 -0.93 52.88 15.66
CA SER A 52 0.15 53.88 15.54
C SER A 52 1.52 53.12 15.54
N ASP A 53 2.75 53.59 15.82
CA ASP A 53 3.27 54.82 16.47
C ASP A 53 4.78 55.06 16.09
N ARG A 54 5.60 55.56 17.03
CA ARG A 54 7.06 55.86 17.00
C ARG A 54 7.97 54.66 16.63
N SER A 55 9.25 54.83 16.23
CA SER A 55 10.19 55.91 16.60
C SER A 55 11.40 56.16 15.67
N GLY A 56 11.80 57.44 15.57
CA GLY A 56 13.21 57.86 15.48
C GLY A 56 13.82 58.11 14.08
N GLY A 57 14.68 59.13 13.98
CA GLY A 57 15.53 59.43 12.81
C GLY A 57 16.08 60.87 12.84
N THR A 58 17.22 61.12 12.18
CA THR A 58 17.79 62.48 11.93
C THR A 58 18.86 62.48 10.83
N GLN A 59 18.72 63.45 9.90
CA GLN A 59 19.77 64.33 9.31
C GLN A 59 20.83 63.85 8.28
N ASP A 60 20.65 64.42 7.07
CA ASP A 60 21.57 65.31 6.32
C ASP A 60 22.69 64.77 5.37
N PRO A 61 23.08 65.54 4.31
CA PRO A 61 23.62 64.97 3.06
C PRO A 61 24.92 65.61 2.48
N SER A 62 25.50 65.03 1.41
CA SER A 62 26.23 65.77 0.34
C SER A 62 26.56 64.92 -0.91
N ASP A 63 26.38 65.55 -2.08
CA ASP A 63 27.13 65.53 -3.35
C ASP A 63 27.71 64.21 -3.96
N SER A 64 27.20 63.83 -5.14
CA SER A 64 27.91 64.07 -6.43
C SER A 64 27.12 63.54 -7.66
N ASP A 65 27.29 64.20 -8.82
CA ASP A 65 26.41 64.10 -9.99
C ASP A 65 26.59 62.85 -10.88
N ASN A 66 25.49 62.28 -11.38
CA ASN A 66 25.02 62.45 -12.79
C ASN A 66 23.72 61.68 -13.08
N ASP A 67 22.85 62.29 -13.90
CA ASP A 67 21.58 61.77 -14.46
C ASP A 67 21.84 61.07 -15.84
N PRO A 68 20.87 60.37 -16.50
CA PRO A 68 19.49 60.07 -16.08
C PRO A 68 19.09 58.56 -16.24
N ASP A 69 17.76 58.31 -16.32
CA ASP A 69 17.05 57.05 -16.59
C ASP A 69 16.85 56.06 -15.41
N ALA A 70 15.90 56.41 -14.54
CA ALA A 70 15.38 55.52 -13.51
C ALA A 70 14.24 54.61 -14.03
N LEU A 71 14.46 53.28 -14.02
CA LEU A 71 13.40 52.26 -14.06
C LEU A 71 13.53 51.32 -12.85
N PRO A 72 12.44 51.00 -12.12
CA PRO A 72 12.51 50.28 -10.86
C PRO A 72 12.58 48.76 -11.01
N CYS A 73 13.10 48.10 -9.97
CA CYS A 73 13.15 46.65 -9.83
C CYS A 73 11.78 45.97 -10.05
N THR A 74 11.77 44.80 -10.70
CA THR A 74 10.61 43.90 -10.69
C THR A 74 11.02 42.50 -10.23
N VAL A 75 10.27 41.96 -9.27
CA VAL A 75 10.53 40.67 -8.61
C VAL A 75 9.65 39.57 -9.20
N CYS A 76 10.22 38.37 -9.36
CA CYS A 76 9.56 37.06 -9.54
C CYS A 76 8.23 37.01 -10.30
N VAL A 77 8.29 36.81 -11.63
CA VAL A 77 7.15 36.25 -12.38
C VAL A 77 7.06 34.74 -12.11
N LYS A 78 6.07 34.31 -11.30
CA LYS A 78 5.67 32.89 -11.26
C LYS A 78 4.91 32.54 -12.54
N GLY A 79 5.38 31.53 -13.27
CA GLY A 79 4.72 31.05 -14.48
C GLY A 79 3.37 30.39 -14.19
N GLY A 80 2.27 31.04 -14.59
CA GLY A 80 0.94 30.44 -14.67
C GLY A 80 0.62 30.03 -16.11
N THR A 81 0.06 28.83 -16.32
CA THR A 81 -0.18 28.30 -17.68
C THR A 81 -1.42 28.91 -18.35
N PRO A 82 -1.48 28.98 -19.70
CA PRO A 82 -2.50 29.80 -20.39
C PRO A 82 -3.97 29.36 -20.21
N LYS A 83 -4.22 28.11 -19.78
CA LYS A 83 -5.58 27.53 -19.68
C LYS A 83 -6.47 28.18 -18.61
N ALA A 84 -5.89 28.88 -17.62
CA ALA A 84 -6.67 29.54 -16.57
C ALA A 84 -7.44 30.78 -17.07
N ALA A 85 -6.84 31.56 -17.98
CA ALA A 85 -7.41 32.82 -18.47
C ALA A 85 -8.65 32.60 -19.35
N THR A 86 -8.65 31.55 -20.18
CA THR A 86 -9.73 31.24 -21.13
C THR A 86 -11.07 31.00 -20.42
N HIS A 87 -11.04 30.37 -19.25
CA HIS A 87 -12.25 29.87 -18.58
C HIS A 87 -13.02 30.95 -17.80
N GLN A 88 -12.37 32.06 -17.42
CA GLN A 88 -13.05 33.19 -16.77
C GLN A 88 -13.74 34.12 -17.78
N ILE A 89 -13.17 34.33 -18.97
CA ILE A 89 -13.75 35.20 -20.00
C ILE A 89 -15.10 34.66 -20.50
N GLN A 90 -15.23 33.33 -20.65
CA GLN A 90 -16.47 32.70 -21.12
C GLN A 90 -17.68 32.85 -20.18
N ARG A 91 -17.50 33.23 -18.90
CA ARG A 91 -18.63 33.45 -17.98
C ARG A 91 -19.23 34.87 -18.04
N GLY A 92 -18.58 35.83 -18.71
CA GLY A 92 -19.12 37.18 -18.90
C GLY A 92 -20.08 37.34 -20.09
N ALA A 93 -19.96 36.48 -21.11
CA ALA A 93 -20.55 36.68 -22.45
C ALA A 93 -22.05 36.31 -22.56
N LYS A 94 -22.91 36.81 -21.68
CA LYS A 94 -24.38 36.53 -21.73
C LYS A 94 -25.31 37.75 -21.71
N ARG A 95 -24.80 38.99 -21.81
CA ARG A 95 -25.61 40.23 -21.92
C ARG A 95 -24.97 41.36 -22.76
N VAL A 96 -24.62 41.10 -24.02
CA VAL A 96 -24.36 42.17 -25.02
C VAL A 96 -25.01 41.75 -26.36
N ARG A 97 -25.50 42.71 -27.15
CA ARG A 97 -26.04 42.46 -28.52
C ARG A 97 -24.87 42.30 -29.52
N PRO A 98 -25.03 41.55 -30.63
CA PRO A 98 -23.89 41.14 -31.46
C PRO A 98 -23.26 42.26 -32.30
N ASP A 99 -23.98 43.35 -32.56
CA ASP A 99 -23.67 44.28 -33.66
C ASP A 99 -22.76 45.48 -33.29
N HIS A 100 -21.80 45.29 -32.36
CA HIS A 100 -20.85 46.36 -32.00
C HIS A 100 -19.51 46.21 -32.74
N PRO A 101 -19.08 47.19 -33.57
CA PRO A 101 -17.96 47.03 -34.51
C PRO A 101 -16.61 46.77 -33.82
N ILE A 102 -16.44 47.21 -32.57
CA ILE A 102 -15.24 46.95 -31.76
C ILE A 102 -15.05 45.44 -31.51
N ILE A 103 -16.13 44.68 -31.29
CA ILE A 103 -16.05 43.23 -31.00
C ILE A 103 -15.69 42.45 -32.27
N VAL A 104 -16.29 42.82 -33.40
CA VAL A 104 -15.97 42.24 -34.72
C VAL A 104 -14.51 42.52 -35.09
N SER A 105 -14.04 43.74 -34.86
CA SER A 105 -12.62 44.13 -35.06
C SER A 105 -11.68 43.33 -34.15
N LEU A 106 -12.01 43.16 -32.86
CA LEU A 106 -11.19 42.39 -31.92
C LEU A 106 -11.11 40.90 -32.28
N LEU A 107 -12.21 40.30 -32.76
CA LEU A 107 -12.22 38.91 -33.23
C LEU A 107 -11.45 38.75 -34.55
N LEU A 108 -11.51 39.73 -35.44
CA LEU A 108 -10.69 39.76 -36.66
C LEU A 108 -9.19 39.92 -36.36
N THR A 109 -8.79 40.77 -35.41
CA THR A 109 -7.38 40.91 -35.04
C THR A 109 -6.84 39.70 -34.30
N ILE A 110 -7.63 39.05 -33.43
CA ILE A 110 -7.26 37.75 -32.83
C ILE A 110 -7.13 36.66 -33.90
N SER A 111 -8.03 36.64 -34.90
CA SER A 111 -7.96 35.70 -36.02
C SER A 111 -6.74 35.94 -36.93
N LEU A 112 -6.42 37.20 -37.25
CA LEU A 112 -5.19 37.55 -37.96
C LEU A 112 -3.93 37.24 -37.15
N LEU A 113 -3.93 37.47 -35.83
CA LEU A 113 -2.79 37.12 -34.97
C LEU A 113 -2.56 35.61 -34.94
N ASN A 114 -3.61 34.79 -34.77
CA ASN A 114 -3.48 33.33 -34.88
C ASN A 114 -3.01 32.88 -36.26
N LYS A 115 -3.44 33.55 -37.33
CA LYS A 115 -3.02 33.23 -38.71
C LYS A 115 -1.55 33.60 -38.96
N LEU A 116 -1.11 34.79 -38.56
CA LEU A 116 0.29 35.20 -38.67
C LEU A 116 1.22 34.32 -37.79
N TYR A 117 0.74 33.89 -36.62
CA TYR A 117 1.49 32.98 -35.74
C TYR A 117 1.59 31.55 -36.30
N SER A 118 0.67 31.12 -37.16
CA SER A 118 0.80 29.84 -37.89
C SER A 118 1.67 29.96 -39.15
N GLU A 119 1.64 31.12 -39.83
CA GLU A 119 2.38 31.37 -41.08
C GLU A 119 3.90 31.58 -40.87
N HIS A 120 4.37 31.83 -39.64
CA HIS A 120 5.81 31.85 -39.30
C HIS A 120 6.39 30.52 -38.80
N SER A 121 5.59 29.44 -38.73
CA SER A 121 6.03 28.15 -38.19
C SER A 121 6.40 27.09 -39.26
N ASN A 122 6.28 27.37 -40.56
CA ASN A 122 6.30 26.33 -41.58
C ASN A 122 7.12 26.68 -42.84
N GLY A 123 8.44 26.65 -42.69
CA GLY A 123 9.44 26.95 -43.74
C GLY A 123 10.22 25.74 -44.24
N GLY A 124 9.62 24.54 -44.27
CA GLY A 124 10.28 23.31 -44.71
C GLY A 124 9.38 22.42 -45.55
N LYS A 125 9.96 21.59 -46.42
CA LYS A 125 9.20 20.53 -47.10
C LYS A 125 8.54 19.64 -46.04
N LYS A 126 7.23 19.42 -46.13
CA LYS A 126 6.53 18.44 -45.29
C LYS A 126 7.06 17.05 -45.65
N MET A 127 7.97 16.53 -44.83
CA MET A 127 8.59 15.22 -45.03
C MET A 127 7.52 14.13 -45.00
N ASP A 128 7.46 13.33 -46.07
CA ASP A 128 6.73 12.07 -46.05
C ASP A 128 7.55 11.04 -45.25
N ILE A 129 7.27 10.97 -43.95
CA ILE A 129 8.05 10.17 -43.02
C ILE A 129 7.97 8.66 -43.30
N LEU A 130 6.88 8.19 -43.92
CA LEU A 130 6.71 6.80 -44.32
C LEU A 130 7.76 6.39 -45.37
N SER A 131 8.19 7.34 -46.21
CA SER A 131 9.22 7.10 -47.24
C SER A 131 10.62 6.84 -46.67
N LEU A 132 10.89 7.15 -45.39
CA LEU A 132 12.20 6.91 -44.75
C LEU A 132 12.59 5.43 -44.75
N GLY A 133 11.61 4.52 -44.69
CA GLY A 133 11.87 3.08 -44.71
C GLY A 133 12.14 2.48 -46.09
N LYS A 134 11.82 3.20 -47.18
CA LYS A 134 11.94 2.73 -48.57
C LYS A 134 13.04 3.43 -49.36
N ASN A 135 13.23 4.74 -49.13
CA ASN A 135 14.16 5.54 -49.92
C ASN A 135 15.61 5.27 -49.48
N PRO A 136 16.53 4.89 -50.39
CA PRO A 136 17.95 4.74 -50.07
C PRO A 136 18.59 6.09 -49.71
N ILE A 137 19.64 6.07 -48.89
CA ILE A 137 20.42 7.27 -48.53
C ILE A 137 21.12 7.84 -49.78
N SER A 138 21.67 6.96 -50.62
CA SER A 138 22.25 7.30 -51.92
C SER A 138 22.18 6.10 -52.88
N PRO A 139 22.34 6.28 -54.20
CA PRO A 139 22.38 5.15 -55.15
C PRO A 139 23.56 4.20 -54.90
N ASP A 140 24.73 4.75 -54.58
CA ASP A 140 25.98 3.99 -54.41
C ASP A 140 26.12 3.36 -53.01
N GLN A 141 25.49 3.97 -52.00
CA GLN A 141 25.39 3.45 -50.64
C GLN A 141 23.93 3.51 -50.16
N PRO A 142 23.12 2.48 -50.46
CA PRO A 142 21.69 2.47 -50.13
C PRO A 142 21.39 2.63 -48.64
N ALA A 143 22.22 2.02 -47.79
CA ALA A 143 22.12 2.13 -46.33
C ALA A 143 22.92 3.29 -45.71
N GLY A 144 23.65 4.08 -46.49
CA GLY A 144 24.55 5.12 -45.97
C GLY A 144 25.77 4.55 -45.23
N THR A 145 26.20 5.21 -44.15
CA THR A 145 27.43 4.91 -43.40
C THR A 145 27.18 4.54 -41.93
N ASP A 146 28.16 3.96 -41.24
CA ASP A 146 28.08 3.74 -39.78
C ASP A 146 28.04 5.10 -39.05
N VAL A 147 27.05 5.29 -38.16
CA VAL A 147 26.82 6.52 -37.40
C VAL A 147 27.18 6.39 -35.91
N ARG A 148 27.80 5.29 -35.49
CA ARG A 148 28.19 5.02 -34.09
C ARG A 148 29.00 6.11 -33.39
N TYR A 149 29.70 6.95 -34.15
CA TYR A 149 30.52 8.08 -33.68
C TYR A 149 30.11 9.41 -34.34
N ASP A 150 28.87 9.51 -34.83
CA ASP A 150 28.30 10.73 -35.39
C ASP A 150 27.60 11.54 -34.29
N ALA A 151 27.84 12.85 -34.26
CA ALA A 151 27.35 13.73 -33.19
C ALA A 151 25.81 13.78 -33.06
N ASP A 152 25.05 13.57 -34.14
CA ASP A 152 23.58 13.51 -34.05
C ASP A 152 23.12 12.19 -33.42
N PHE A 153 23.85 11.10 -33.67
CA PHE A 153 23.59 9.78 -33.08
C PHE A 153 24.01 9.73 -31.60
N GLU A 154 25.15 10.33 -31.24
CA GLU A 154 25.55 10.51 -29.83
C GLU A 154 24.53 11.39 -29.08
N SER A 155 24.03 12.47 -29.70
CA SER A 155 22.97 13.33 -29.14
C SER A 155 21.66 12.55 -28.95
N LEU A 156 21.27 11.74 -29.93
CA LEU A 156 20.11 10.86 -29.86
C LEU A 156 20.24 9.80 -28.75
N GLN A 157 21.40 9.18 -28.60
CA GLN A 157 21.67 8.23 -27.51
C GLN A 157 21.68 8.93 -26.14
N SER A 158 22.20 10.16 -26.05
CA SER A 158 22.14 10.97 -24.83
C SER A 158 20.70 11.26 -24.41
N GLU A 159 19.82 11.66 -25.35
CA GLU A 159 18.40 11.91 -25.08
C GLU A 159 17.63 10.64 -24.66
N ILE A 160 17.97 9.49 -25.24
CA ILE A 160 17.45 8.17 -24.83
C ILE A 160 18.01 7.71 -23.47
N SER A 161 19.24 8.07 -23.11
CA SER A 161 19.85 7.66 -21.83
C SER A 161 19.09 8.19 -20.62
N LYS A 162 18.45 9.36 -20.76
CA LYS A 162 17.59 10.00 -19.74
C LYS A 162 16.42 9.11 -19.30
N LEU A 163 15.98 8.13 -20.09
CA LEU A 163 15.00 7.11 -19.69
C LEU A 163 15.46 6.25 -18.50
N THR A 164 16.74 6.33 -18.12
CA THR A 164 17.35 5.67 -16.95
C THR A 164 17.66 6.66 -15.81
N SER A 165 17.48 7.97 -16.04
CA SER A 165 17.72 9.03 -15.06
C SER A 165 16.47 9.26 -14.20
N PRO A 166 16.58 9.31 -12.87
CA PRO A 166 15.44 9.61 -12.00
C PRO A 166 15.08 11.11 -11.95
N THR A 167 15.87 11.98 -12.59
CA THR A 167 15.73 13.44 -12.52
C THR A 167 15.51 14.14 -13.86
N GLU A 168 15.62 13.43 -14.98
CA GLU A 168 15.50 14.01 -16.32
C GLU A 168 14.39 13.34 -17.16
N THR A 169 13.69 14.14 -17.95
CA THR A 169 12.66 13.67 -18.87
C THR A 169 13.17 13.69 -20.31
N THR A 170 13.12 12.55 -21.01
CA THR A 170 13.43 12.44 -22.45
C THR A 170 12.48 13.28 -23.29
N ASP A 171 13.02 14.16 -24.15
CA ASP A 171 12.22 14.85 -25.17
C ASP A 171 12.00 13.94 -26.39
N TRP A 172 10.85 13.27 -26.43
CA TRP A 172 10.46 12.41 -27.55
C TRP A 172 10.32 13.15 -28.89
N LYS A 173 10.08 14.47 -28.92
CA LYS A 173 10.10 15.25 -30.18
C LYS A 173 11.53 15.46 -30.67
N ASN A 174 12.47 15.70 -29.76
CA ASN A 174 13.90 15.75 -30.09
C ASN A 174 14.39 14.39 -30.62
N VAL A 175 14.12 13.29 -29.91
CA VAL A 175 14.41 11.91 -30.34
C VAL A 175 13.84 11.64 -31.74
N SER A 176 12.56 11.95 -31.96
CA SER A 176 11.88 11.74 -33.25
C SER A 176 12.51 12.56 -34.38
N THR A 177 12.97 13.78 -34.09
CA THR A 177 13.61 14.68 -35.08
C THR A 177 15.02 14.19 -35.45
N LEU A 178 15.86 13.89 -34.45
CA LEU A 178 17.23 13.39 -34.64
C LEU A 178 17.23 12.04 -35.38
N ALA A 179 16.41 11.08 -34.94
CA ALA A 179 16.32 9.77 -35.57
C ALA A 179 15.79 9.86 -37.01
N SER A 180 14.83 10.73 -37.30
CA SER A 180 14.35 10.98 -38.67
C SER A 180 15.47 11.53 -39.57
N ALA A 181 16.26 12.50 -39.09
CA ALA A 181 17.34 13.11 -39.86
C ALA A 181 18.47 12.11 -40.19
N ILE A 182 18.82 11.23 -39.23
CA ILE A 182 19.81 10.16 -39.43
C ILE A 182 19.32 9.17 -40.50
N LEU A 183 18.07 8.70 -40.38
CA LEU A 183 17.45 7.73 -41.31
C LEU A 183 17.17 8.31 -42.71
N GLU A 184 17.06 9.63 -42.83
CA GLU A 184 16.93 10.35 -44.10
C GLU A 184 18.30 10.52 -44.80
N LYS A 185 19.33 10.97 -44.06
CA LYS A 185 20.53 11.59 -44.66
C LYS A 185 21.86 10.88 -44.39
N LYS A 186 21.94 10.00 -43.37
CA LYS A 186 23.22 9.44 -42.90
C LYS A 186 23.28 7.92 -42.95
N SER A 187 22.29 7.24 -42.39
CA SER A 187 22.36 5.79 -42.15
C SER A 187 21.00 5.14 -41.99
N LYS A 188 20.83 3.95 -42.58
CA LYS A 188 19.78 3.00 -42.19
C LYS A 188 20.29 2.19 -41.00
N ASP A 189 20.25 2.81 -39.82
CA ASP A 189 20.59 2.13 -38.56
C ASP A 189 19.34 1.63 -37.84
N LEU A 190 19.35 0.36 -37.43
CA LEU A 190 18.22 -0.34 -36.82
C LEU A 190 17.93 0.15 -35.39
N LEU A 191 18.93 0.67 -34.67
CA LEU A 191 18.73 1.27 -33.35
C LEU A 191 18.13 2.67 -33.49
N ALA A 192 18.55 3.48 -34.46
CA ALA A 192 17.88 4.72 -34.82
C ALA A 192 16.42 4.49 -35.29
N ALA A 193 16.16 3.44 -36.08
CA ALA A 193 14.81 3.03 -36.47
C ALA A 193 13.97 2.61 -35.25
N SER A 194 14.56 1.90 -34.31
CA SER A 194 13.93 1.49 -33.04
C SER A 194 13.54 2.70 -32.19
N TYR A 195 14.45 3.68 -32.08
CA TYR A 195 14.21 4.93 -31.38
C TYR A 195 13.11 5.78 -32.05
N LEU A 196 13.11 5.89 -33.38
CA LEU A 196 12.07 6.61 -34.12
C LEU A 196 10.68 5.98 -33.93
N ALA A 197 10.57 4.66 -34.06
CA ALA A 197 9.30 3.95 -33.93
C ALA A 197 8.66 4.14 -32.55
N VAL A 198 9.46 4.10 -31.48
CA VAL A 198 8.98 4.36 -30.11
C VAL A 198 8.66 5.85 -29.89
N ALA A 199 9.51 6.76 -30.37
CA ALA A 199 9.27 8.19 -30.26
C ALA A 199 7.96 8.61 -30.94
N ARG A 200 7.62 8.01 -32.09
CA ARG A 200 6.36 8.25 -32.79
C ARG A 200 5.12 7.87 -31.97
N ILE A 201 5.17 6.77 -31.20
CA ILE A 201 4.07 6.41 -30.29
C ILE A 201 3.89 7.50 -29.21
N HIS A 202 4.99 8.05 -28.68
CA HIS A 202 4.95 9.13 -27.68
C HIS A 202 4.60 10.52 -28.25
N THR A 203 4.81 10.78 -29.55
CA THR A 203 4.47 12.08 -30.18
C THR A 203 3.11 12.11 -30.88
N ASP A 204 2.72 11.00 -31.53
CA ASP A 204 1.57 10.92 -32.45
C ASP A 204 0.64 9.72 -32.13
N GLY A 205 0.84 9.05 -30.99
CA GLY A 205 -0.07 8.03 -30.47
C GLY A 205 -0.24 6.81 -31.38
N THR A 206 -1.49 6.43 -31.65
CA THR A 206 -1.84 5.24 -32.46
C THR A 206 -1.54 5.43 -33.95
N ASP A 207 -1.66 6.65 -34.48
CA ASP A 207 -1.17 6.97 -35.83
C ASP A 207 0.37 6.98 -35.88
N GLY A 208 1.01 7.33 -34.76
CA GLY A 208 2.44 7.16 -34.56
C GLY A 208 2.91 5.71 -34.56
N LEU A 209 2.16 4.80 -33.93
CA LEU A 209 2.41 3.35 -33.99
C LEU A 209 2.39 2.85 -35.43
N GLY A 210 1.36 3.21 -36.21
CA GLY A 210 1.25 2.82 -37.62
C GLY A 210 2.43 3.31 -38.47
N GLN A 211 2.83 4.58 -38.30
CA GLN A 211 4.01 5.14 -38.96
C GLN A 211 5.29 4.39 -38.57
N GLY A 212 5.47 4.11 -37.28
CA GLY A 212 6.63 3.37 -36.76
C GLY A 212 6.72 1.95 -37.32
N LEU A 213 5.61 1.20 -37.34
CA LEU A 213 5.54 -0.15 -37.89
C LEU A 213 5.87 -0.18 -39.39
N ILE A 214 5.29 0.72 -40.18
CA ILE A 214 5.57 0.83 -41.62
C ILE A 214 7.06 1.07 -41.87
N ILE A 215 7.66 2.06 -41.19
CA ILE A 215 9.07 2.40 -41.36
C ILE A 215 9.98 1.24 -40.92
N TYR A 216 9.66 0.55 -39.81
CA TYR A 216 10.47 -0.56 -39.31
C TYR A 216 10.41 -1.78 -40.24
N ARG A 217 9.21 -2.15 -40.70
CA ARG A 217 8.98 -3.19 -41.72
C ARG A 217 9.77 -2.90 -42.98
N ASP A 218 9.65 -1.68 -43.50
CA ASP A 218 10.26 -1.31 -44.78
C ASP A 218 11.80 -1.27 -44.69
N ILE A 219 12.38 -0.86 -43.55
CA ILE A 219 13.83 -0.94 -43.32
C ILE A 219 14.32 -2.39 -43.31
N LEU A 220 13.61 -3.30 -42.63
CA LEU A 220 13.94 -4.72 -42.61
C LEU A 220 13.79 -5.36 -44.00
N GLU A 221 12.75 -5.01 -44.75
CA GLU A 221 12.49 -5.59 -46.08
C GLU A 221 13.48 -5.10 -47.16
N ASN A 222 13.83 -3.81 -47.16
CA ASN A 222 14.63 -3.21 -48.24
C ASN A 222 16.14 -3.12 -47.95
N PHE A 223 16.55 -3.08 -46.67
CA PHE A 223 17.94 -2.75 -46.30
C PHE A 223 18.65 -3.82 -45.45
N TRP A 224 18.06 -4.99 -45.17
CA TRP A 224 18.67 -6.00 -44.29
C TRP A 224 20.13 -6.37 -44.62
N GLU A 225 20.48 -6.45 -45.91
CA GLU A 225 21.83 -6.78 -46.35
C GLU A 225 22.88 -5.72 -45.97
N SER A 226 22.50 -4.44 -45.92
CA SER A 226 23.43 -3.31 -45.79
C SER A 226 23.20 -2.43 -44.56
N LEU A 227 22.10 -2.60 -43.82
CA LEU A 227 21.77 -1.79 -42.64
C LEU A 227 22.75 -1.96 -41.47
N TYR A 228 22.80 -0.94 -40.61
CA TYR A 228 23.62 -0.90 -39.40
C TYR A 228 22.82 -1.36 -38.16
N PRO A 229 23.44 -2.02 -37.16
CA PRO A 229 24.79 -2.58 -37.17
C PRO A 229 24.99 -3.65 -38.27
N PRO A 230 26.20 -3.83 -38.82
CA PRO A 230 26.46 -4.75 -39.92
C PRO A 230 26.23 -6.24 -39.56
N LYS A 231 26.13 -7.12 -40.56
CA LYS A 231 25.78 -8.54 -40.40
C LYS A 231 26.76 -9.37 -39.57
N ASP A 232 28.04 -9.00 -39.49
CA ASP A 232 29.01 -9.62 -38.56
C ASP A 232 28.63 -9.38 -37.09
N ARG A 233 27.80 -8.36 -36.81
CA ARG A 233 27.36 -7.94 -35.47
C ARG A 233 25.89 -8.28 -35.21
N MET A 234 25.44 -9.49 -35.57
CA MET A 234 24.07 -9.99 -35.35
C MET A 234 23.54 -9.71 -33.94
N ARG A 235 24.36 -9.84 -32.89
CA ARG A 235 23.97 -9.51 -31.50
C ARG A 235 23.51 -8.05 -31.35
N GLY A 236 24.15 -7.10 -32.03
CA GLY A 236 23.74 -5.69 -32.02
C GLY A 236 22.40 -5.46 -32.71
N ARG A 237 22.12 -6.18 -33.81
CA ARG A 237 20.79 -6.17 -34.44
C ARG A 237 19.72 -6.75 -33.50
N ILE A 238 19.99 -7.88 -32.87
CA ILE A 238 19.09 -8.51 -31.89
C ILE A 238 18.80 -7.56 -30.72
N SER A 239 19.81 -6.90 -30.14
CA SER A 239 19.61 -5.95 -29.05
C SER A 239 18.82 -4.69 -29.46
N ALA A 240 18.94 -4.22 -30.70
CA ALA A 240 18.10 -3.12 -31.20
C ALA A 240 16.62 -3.54 -31.29
N VAL A 241 16.34 -4.73 -31.83
CA VAL A 241 14.97 -5.29 -31.91
C VAL A 241 14.40 -5.57 -30.51
N GLN A 242 15.21 -6.08 -29.57
CA GLN A 242 14.80 -6.27 -28.17
C GLN A 242 14.42 -4.94 -27.50
N TRP A 243 15.26 -3.90 -27.64
CA TRP A 243 14.96 -2.56 -27.12
C TRP A 243 13.66 -2.02 -27.72
N TRP A 244 13.45 -2.20 -29.03
CA TRP A 244 12.22 -1.80 -29.70
C TRP A 244 10.99 -2.50 -29.11
N ILE A 245 11.02 -3.83 -28.95
CA ILE A 245 9.92 -4.62 -28.37
C ILE A 245 9.58 -4.12 -26.95
N GLU A 246 10.56 -4.01 -26.06
CA GLU A 246 10.36 -3.59 -24.67
C GLU A 246 9.78 -2.18 -24.57
N LYS A 247 10.31 -1.24 -25.36
CA LYS A 247 9.92 0.16 -25.28
C LYS A 247 8.62 0.46 -26.04
N THR A 248 8.32 -0.26 -27.13
CA THR A 248 7.00 -0.24 -27.77
C THR A 248 5.94 -0.81 -26.83
N GLU A 249 6.18 -1.94 -26.16
CA GLU A 249 5.24 -2.48 -25.18
C GLU A 249 5.01 -1.49 -24.02
N SER A 250 6.07 -0.85 -23.52
CA SER A 250 5.98 0.19 -22.49
C SER A 250 5.20 1.42 -22.96
N ALA A 251 5.43 1.91 -24.18
CA ALA A 251 4.75 3.07 -24.74
C ALA A 251 3.26 2.82 -24.95
N LEU A 252 2.89 1.64 -25.48
CA LEU A 252 1.48 1.26 -25.69
C LEU A 252 0.73 1.06 -24.36
N LYS A 253 1.40 0.58 -23.30
CA LYS A 253 0.83 0.51 -21.94
C LYS A 253 0.65 1.88 -21.26
N GLN A 254 1.37 2.90 -21.71
CA GLN A 254 1.27 4.28 -21.21
C GLN A 254 0.28 5.14 -22.01
N LEU A 255 -0.23 4.63 -23.13
CA LEU A 255 -1.17 5.34 -23.97
C LEU A 255 -2.58 5.23 -23.36
N GLU A 256 -3.07 6.32 -22.76
CA GLU A 256 -4.47 6.45 -22.33
C GLU A 256 -5.37 6.55 -23.59
N ALA A 257 -5.74 5.39 -24.13
CA ALA A 257 -6.28 5.26 -25.47
C ALA A 257 -7.80 5.45 -25.54
N GLU A 258 -8.25 6.31 -26.46
CA GLU A 258 -9.55 6.15 -27.11
C GLU A 258 -9.53 4.84 -27.93
N PRO A 259 -10.63 4.06 -27.98
CA PRO A 259 -10.64 2.74 -28.61
C PRO A 259 -10.32 2.82 -30.11
N VAL A 260 -9.35 2.04 -30.56
CA VAL A 260 -8.83 2.10 -31.93
C VAL A 260 -9.83 1.45 -32.90
N PRO A 261 -10.21 2.10 -34.01
CA PRO A 261 -11.05 1.47 -35.03
C PRO A 261 -10.47 0.14 -35.51
N PRO A 262 -11.27 -0.94 -35.62
CA PRO A 262 -10.76 -2.29 -35.86
C PRO A 262 -9.95 -2.40 -37.16
N GLU A 263 -10.27 -1.59 -38.17
CA GLU A 263 -9.50 -1.47 -39.42
C GLU A 263 -8.04 -1.04 -39.20
N LYS A 264 -7.78 -0.11 -38.28
CA LYS A 264 -6.41 0.33 -37.92
C LYS A 264 -5.69 -0.76 -37.13
N THR A 265 -6.37 -1.37 -36.16
CA THR A 265 -5.82 -2.48 -35.36
C THR A 265 -5.36 -3.64 -36.25
N GLU A 266 -6.17 -4.01 -37.23
CA GLU A 266 -5.85 -5.13 -38.14
C GLU A 266 -4.70 -4.80 -39.10
N ALA A 267 -4.60 -3.54 -39.55
CA ALA A 267 -3.41 -3.07 -40.26
C ALA A 267 -2.14 -3.18 -39.41
N PHE A 268 -2.21 -2.81 -38.12
CA PHE A 268 -1.08 -2.92 -37.19
C PHE A 268 -0.71 -4.39 -36.89
N ARG A 269 -1.69 -5.32 -36.81
CA ARG A 269 -1.41 -6.76 -36.71
C ARG A 269 -0.67 -7.27 -37.94
N LYS A 270 -1.18 -6.96 -39.13
CA LYS A 270 -0.56 -7.38 -40.41
C LYS A 270 0.89 -6.91 -40.54
N ASP A 271 1.19 -5.68 -40.13
CA ASP A 271 2.55 -5.14 -40.20
C ASP A 271 3.48 -5.75 -39.13
N LEU A 272 2.98 -6.02 -37.91
CA LEU A 272 3.72 -6.79 -36.91
C LEU A 272 4.01 -8.22 -37.38
N ASP A 273 3.07 -8.88 -38.05
CA ASP A 273 3.21 -10.25 -38.53
C ASP A 273 4.22 -10.36 -39.70
N GLN A 274 4.27 -9.35 -40.58
CA GLN A 274 5.33 -9.24 -41.59
C GLN A 274 6.70 -8.99 -40.95
N ILE A 275 6.79 -8.18 -39.88
CA ILE A 275 8.05 -7.97 -39.13
C ILE A 275 8.49 -9.27 -38.42
N ASP A 276 7.57 -9.98 -37.74
CA ASP A 276 7.84 -11.28 -37.09
C ASP A 276 8.34 -12.31 -38.10
N LYS A 277 7.76 -12.34 -39.31
CA LYS A 277 8.25 -13.18 -40.41
C LYS A 277 9.66 -12.78 -40.86
N LEU A 278 9.91 -11.52 -41.19
CA LEU A 278 11.23 -11.04 -41.65
C LEU A 278 12.31 -11.34 -40.59
N LEU A 279 12.02 -11.13 -39.30
CA LEU A 279 12.94 -11.46 -38.21
C LEU A 279 13.22 -12.97 -38.11
N LYS A 280 12.25 -13.85 -38.40
CA LYS A 280 12.45 -15.32 -38.45
C LYS A 280 13.24 -15.77 -39.68
N ASP A 281 12.98 -15.16 -40.84
CA ASP A 281 13.71 -15.44 -42.07
C ASP A 281 15.19 -14.98 -42.00
N TYR A 282 15.51 -14.05 -41.07
CA TYR A 282 16.82 -13.41 -40.94
C TYR A 282 17.63 -13.73 -39.67
N LEU A 283 17.03 -14.31 -38.62
CA LEU A 283 17.68 -14.59 -37.34
C LEU A 283 17.49 -16.06 -36.93
N GLU A 284 18.57 -16.73 -36.53
CA GLU A 284 18.52 -18.11 -35.98
C GLU A 284 17.77 -18.19 -34.63
N SER A 285 17.58 -17.06 -33.95
CA SER A 285 16.88 -16.94 -32.67
C SER A 285 16.29 -15.53 -32.53
N PRO A 286 15.15 -15.24 -33.17
CA PRO A 286 14.52 -13.93 -33.11
C PRO A 286 13.87 -13.67 -31.74
N PRO A 287 13.87 -12.42 -31.25
CA PRO A 287 13.11 -12.04 -30.07
C PRO A 287 11.60 -12.04 -30.38
N THR A 288 10.76 -12.43 -29.43
CA THR A 288 9.33 -12.67 -29.66
C THR A 288 8.50 -11.38 -29.62
N LEU A 289 7.71 -11.11 -30.66
CA LEU A 289 6.82 -9.93 -30.72
C LEU A 289 5.53 -10.07 -29.88
N THR A 290 5.36 -11.20 -29.18
CA THR A 290 4.19 -11.51 -28.34
C THR A 290 3.79 -10.41 -27.35
N PRO A 291 4.71 -9.68 -26.68
CA PRO A 291 4.34 -8.59 -25.78
C PRO A 291 3.63 -7.45 -26.51
N VAL A 292 4.16 -7.06 -27.68
CA VAL A 292 3.60 -5.98 -28.52
C VAL A 292 2.26 -6.40 -29.12
N ARG A 293 2.11 -7.64 -29.61
CA ARG A 293 0.81 -8.15 -30.09
C ARG A 293 -0.25 -8.10 -28.99
N LYS A 294 0.07 -8.55 -27.77
CA LYS A 294 -0.86 -8.50 -26.63
C LYS A 294 -1.19 -7.07 -26.17
N ALA A 295 -0.27 -6.11 -26.32
CA ALA A 295 -0.57 -4.69 -26.10
C ALA A 295 -1.52 -4.13 -27.17
N LEU A 296 -1.33 -4.51 -28.44
CA LEU A 296 -2.22 -4.12 -29.54
C LEU A 296 -3.64 -4.70 -29.41
N ASP A 297 -3.77 -5.96 -29.00
CA ASP A 297 -5.08 -6.60 -28.82
C ASP A 297 -5.92 -5.89 -27.72
N ILE A 298 -5.28 -5.35 -26.68
CA ILE A 298 -5.94 -4.54 -25.64
C ILE A 298 -6.43 -3.19 -26.19
N LEU A 299 -5.73 -2.60 -27.17
CA LEU A 299 -6.08 -1.31 -27.78
C LEU A 299 -7.20 -1.42 -28.84
N GLY A 300 -7.38 -2.61 -29.41
CA GLY A 300 -8.28 -2.88 -30.53
C GLY A 300 -9.62 -3.53 -30.19
N SER A 301 -9.86 -3.87 -28.92
CA SER A 301 -11.19 -4.29 -28.47
C SER A 301 -12.16 -3.11 -28.54
N PRO A 302 -13.35 -3.27 -29.15
CA PRO A 302 -14.37 -2.22 -29.12
C PRO A 302 -14.85 -1.99 -27.67
N PRO A 303 -15.30 -0.78 -27.32
CA PRO A 303 -15.94 -0.54 -26.03
C PRO A 303 -17.28 -1.28 -26.01
N ASP A 304 -17.41 -2.24 -25.11
CA ASP A 304 -18.68 -2.93 -24.88
C ASP A 304 -19.70 -1.90 -24.33
N PRO A 305 -20.93 -1.77 -24.87
CA PRO A 305 -21.88 -0.72 -24.47
C PRO A 305 -22.40 -0.78 -23.01
N ALA A 306 -21.88 -1.70 -22.18
CA ALA A 306 -22.38 -2.06 -20.87
C ALA A 306 -21.32 -1.92 -19.76
N ALA A 307 -20.71 -0.74 -19.65
CA ALA A 307 -19.78 -0.39 -18.56
C ALA A 307 -20.10 0.93 -17.82
N GLU A 308 -21.26 1.55 -18.09
CA GLU A 308 -21.86 2.48 -17.13
C GLU A 308 -22.83 1.76 -16.19
N THR A 309 -22.84 2.19 -14.94
CA THR A 309 -23.75 1.77 -13.85
C THR A 309 -23.67 0.32 -13.37
N ASN A 310 -23.53 0.18 -12.06
CA ASN A 310 -24.39 -0.78 -11.36
C ASN A 310 -24.96 -0.12 -10.10
N ALA A 311 -26.23 0.31 -10.22
CA ALA A 311 -27.06 0.77 -9.12
C ALA A 311 -28.43 0.11 -9.29
N ASN A 312 -28.71 -0.88 -8.44
CA ASN A 312 -29.95 -1.64 -8.36
C ASN A 312 -31.16 -0.73 -7.99
N PRO A 313 -32.45 -1.15 -8.10
CA PRO A 313 -32.92 -2.48 -8.52
C PRO A 313 -34.15 -2.52 -9.46
N ALA A 314 -34.32 -3.64 -10.19
CA ALA A 314 -35.54 -4.47 -10.24
C ALA A 314 -35.39 -5.68 -11.19
N GLU A 315 -35.98 -6.82 -10.80
CA GLU A 315 -36.68 -7.84 -11.63
C GLU A 315 -36.05 -8.21 -13.01
N SER A 316 -35.36 -9.36 -13.12
CA SER A 316 -35.89 -10.71 -13.47
C SER A 316 -36.25 -10.87 -14.96
N GLU A 317 -35.94 -11.97 -15.66
CA GLU A 317 -35.63 -13.34 -15.23
C GLU A 317 -34.79 -14.09 -16.31
N GLU A 318 -34.28 -15.28 -15.97
CA GLU A 318 -33.92 -16.47 -16.79
C GLU A 318 -33.82 -16.38 -18.34
N ASN A 319 -32.86 -16.99 -19.06
CA ASN A 319 -31.90 -18.08 -18.78
C ASN A 319 -30.52 -17.75 -19.41
N GLY A 320 -29.41 -18.41 -19.08
CA GLY A 320 -29.26 -19.61 -18.25
C GLY A 320 -28.87 -20.84 -19.06
N GLU A 321 -27.65 -20.87 -19.62
CA GLU A 321 -27.02 -22.12 -20.06
C GLU A 321 -25.50 -22.03 -19.86
N GLU A 322 -24.97 -22.87 -18.95
CA GLU A 322 -23.54 -23.04 -18.75
C GLU A 322 -23.01 -24.07 -19.76
N THR A 323 -21.92 -23.75 -20.45
CA THR A 323 -21.00 -24.78 -20.97
C THR A 323 -19.57 -24.42 -20.58
N SER A 324 -19.07 -25.07 -19.52
CA SER A 324 -17.68 -24.97 -19.09
C SER A 324 -16.77 -25.83 -19.99
N GLU A 325 -15.96 -25.17 -20.82
CA GLU A 325 -14.77 -25.72 -21.48
C GLU A 325 -13.59 -24.76 -21.17
N ASP A 326 -12.96 -24.81 -19.98
CA ASP A 326 -12.05 -25.82 -19.41
C ASP A 326 -10.56 -25.56 -19.79
N MET A 327 -9.65 -25.88 -18.85
CA MET A 327 -8.19 -25.73 -18.97
C MET A 327 -7.63 -24.32 -19.22
N ALA A 328 -8.20 -23.29 -18.58
CA ALA A 328 -7.44 -22.07 -18.29
C ALA A 328 -6.28 -22.42 -17.34
N SER A 329 -5.02 -22.26 -17.80
CA SER A 329 -3.84 -22.61 -17.01
C SER A 329 -3.80 -21.87 -15.67
N GLU A 330 -3.45 -22.58 -14.60
CA GLU A 330 -3.21 -22.01 -13.27
C GLU A 330 -2.16 -20.87 -13.33
N GLU A 331 -1.23 -20.95 -14.28
CA GLU A 331 -0.25 -19.90 -14.54
C GLU A 331 -0.86 -18.62 -15.13
N ASP A 332 -1.83 -18.75 -16.05
CA ASP A 332 -2.52 -17.60 -16.65
C ASP A 332 -3.49 -16.95 -15.66
N ALA A 333 -4.15 -17.72 -14.79
CA ALA A 333 -4.92 -17.19 -13.67
C ALA A 333 -4.03 -16.38 -12.70
N ARG A 334 -2.88 -16.94 -12.29
CA ARG A 334 -1.87 -16.19 -11.49
C ARG A 334 -1.35 -14.96 -12.23
N LYS A 335 -1.21 -15.00 -13.55
CA LYS A 335 -0.74 -13.88 -14.39
C LYS A 335 -1.76 -12.75 -14.48
N ALA A 336 -3.05 -13.07 -14.59
CA ALA A 336 -4.14 -12.11 -14.51
C ALA A 336 -4.16 -11.40 -13.14
N LEU A 337 -4.06 -12.17 -12.05
CA LEU A 337 -3.97 -11.62 -10.69
C LEU A 337 -2.73 -10.72 -10.49
N ARG A 338 -1.55 -11.09 -11.01
CA ARG A 338 -0.36 -10.21 -11.00
C ARG A 338 -0.62 -8.87 -11.71
N SER A 339 -1.34 -8.89 -12.84
CA SER A 339 -1.75 -7.67 -13.55
C SER A 339 -2.73 -6.81 -12.73
N ALA A 340 -3.70 -7.45 -12.07
CA ALA A 340 -4.65 -6.77 -11.18
C ALA A 340 -3.96 -6.06 -10.02
N TYR A 341 -3.04 -6.72 -9.31
CA TYR A 341 -2.24 -6.08 -8.25
C TYR A 341 -1.35 -4.95 -8.78
N GLY A 342 -0.83 -5.06 -10.00
CA GLY A 342 -0.15 -3.96 -10.69
C GLY A 342 -1.02 -2.70 -10.84
N LYS A 343 -2.30 -2.87 -11.22
CA LYS A 343 -3.28 -1.78 -11.28
C LYS A 343 -3.61 -1.21 -9.90
N VAL A 344 -3.79 -2.07 -8.88
CA VAL A 344 -4.04 -1.65 -7.49
C VAL A 344 -2.91 -0.74 -6.97
N ARG A 345 -1.64 -1.08 -7.25
CA ARG A 345 -0.48 -0.24 -6.87
C ARG A 345 -0.50 1.14 -7.53
N GLN A 346 -0.92 1.23 -8.80
CA GLN A 346 -1.04 2.50 -9.51
C GLN A 346 -2.17 3.37 -8.95
N LEU A 347 -3.31 2.78 -8.58
CA LEU A 347 -4.42 3.48 -7.93
C LEU A 347 -4.02 3.96 -6.53
N ALA A 348 -3.37 3.11 -5.74
CA ALA A 348 -2.81 3.46 -4.43
C ALA A 348 -1.89 4.69 -4.49
N ALA A 349 -0.94 4.71 -5.44
CA ALA A 349 -0.05 5.86 -5.64
C ALA A 349 -0.81 7.14 -6.05
N LYS A 350 -1.85 7.04 -6.89
CA LYS A 350 -2.72 8.18 -7.26
C LYS A 350 -3.57 8.69 -6.08
N LEU A 351 -3.98 7.83 -5.15
CA LEU A 351 -4.67 8.21 -3.91
C LEU A 351 -3.70 8.91 -2.94
N GLN A 352 -2.54 8.32 -2.68
CA GLN A 352 -1.50 8.89 -1.81
C GLN A 352 -1.09 10.31 -2.25
N ALA A 353 -0.85 10.50 -3.55
CA ALA A 353 -0.48 11.80 -4.13
C ALA A 353 -1.59 12.87 -4.05
N LYS A 354 -2.83 12.47 -3.71
CA LYS A 354 -3.98 13.36 -3.48
C LYS A 354 -4.20 13.65 -1.99
N ALA A 355 -3.98 12.67 -1.12
CA ALA A 355 -4.05 12.81 0.33
C ALA A 355 -3.15 11.78 1.04
N PHE A 356 -2.12 12.25 1.75
CA PHE A 356 -1.23 11.38 2.52
C PHE A 356 -1.90 10.71 3.73
N SER A 357 -3.10 11.13 4.14
CA SER A 357 -3.90 10.53 5.21
C SER A 357 -4.87 9.42 4.73
N ASP A 358 -5.01 9.19 3.42
CA ASP A 358 -5.92 8.19 2.85
C ASP A 358 -5.48 6.75 3.23
N PRO A 359 -6.23 5.99 4.06
CA PRO A 359 -5.79 4.68 4.53
C PRO A 359 -5.74 3.62 3.43
N ASP A 360 -6.60 3.72 2.41
CA ASP A 360 -6.73 2.71 1.35
C ASP A 360 -5.60 2.80 0.32
N ALA A 361 -4.95 3.96 0.21
CA ALA A 361 -3.68 4.10 -0.49
C ALA A 361 -2.60 3.15 0.09
N TYR A 362 -2.41 3.18 1.41
CA TYR A 362 -1.41 2.33 2.07
C TYR A 362 -1.79 0.85 2.03
N ARG A 363 -3.09 0.54 2.21
CA ARG A 363 -3.64 -0.83 2.07
C ARG A 363 -3.34 -1.40 0.69
N GLY A 364 -3.68 -0.66 -0.37
CA GLY A 364 -3.46 -1.07 -1.75
C GLY A 364 -1.99 -1.32 -2.08
N ASN A 365 -1.06 -0.51 -1.54
CA ASN A 365 0.37 -0.72 -1.74
C ASN A 365 0.87 -2.02 -1.07
N ARG A 366 0.43 -2.33 0.17
CA ARG A 366 0.79 -3.58 0.88
C ARG A 366 0.23 -4.81 0.18
N ILE A 367 -1.08 -4.82 -0.11
CA ILE A 367 -1.73 -5.91 -0.82
C ILE A 367 -1.03 -6.16 -2.17
N ALA A 368 -0.73 -5.10 -2.93
CA ALA A 368 -0.03 -5.23 -4.20
C ALA A 368 1.47 -5.59 -4.08
N ALA A 369 2.09 -5.47 -2.91
CA ALA A 369 3.46 -5.93 -2.65
C ALA A 369 3.51 -7.39 -2.19
N TRP A 370 2.51 -7.84 -1.42
CA TRP A 370 2.57 -9.09 -0.66
C TRP A 370 1.60 -10.18 -1.07
N ALA A 371 0.47 -9.88 -1.73
CA ALA A 371 -0.56 -10.89 -2.01
C ALA A 371 -0.01 -12.15 -2.69
N MET A 372 0.91 -11.98 -3.65
CA MET A 372 1.60 -13.03 -4.43
C MET A 372 2.77 -13.74 -3.73
N GLN A 373 2.93 -13.57 -2.41
CA GLN A 373 3.97 -14.26 -1.62
C GLN A 373 3.35 -15.41 -0.82
N ASP A 374 3.37 -16.60 -1.41
CA ASP A 374 2.67 -17.79 -0.89
C ASP A 374 3.48 -18.58 0.17
N GLY A 375 4.74 -18.20 0.43
CA GLY A 375 5.61 -18.88 1.38
C GLY A 375 6.82 -18.05 1.81
N LEU A 376 7.57 -18.55 2.80
CA LEU A 376 8.84 -17.95 3.21
C LEU A 376 9.86 -18.03 2.04
N PRO A 377 10.67 -16.98 1.82
CA PRO A 377 11.67 -17.01 0.76
C PRO A 377 12.81 -17.99 1.10
N PRO A 378 13.39 -18.67 0.10
CA PRO A 378 14.42 -19.66 0.32
C PRO A 378 15.67 -19.03 0.94
N ASP A 379 16.09 -19.58 2.09
CA ASP A 379 17.27 -19.15 2.82
C ASP A 379 18.38 -20.21 2.81
N THR A 380 19.54 -19.80 3.29
CA THR A 380 20.61 -20.71 3.72
C THR A 380 21.23 -20.09 4.97
N GLU A 381 21.09 -20.78 6.10
CA GLU A 381 21.50 -20.29 7.43
C GLU A 381 20.88 -18.93 7.79
N GLY A 382 19.59 -18.73 7.46
CA GLY A 382 18.85 -17.48 7.70
C GLY A 382 19.14 -16.35 6.71
N LYS A 383 19.99 -16.56 5.69
CA LYS A 383 20.30 -15.58 4.64
C LYS A 383 19.58 -15.93 3.35
N THR A 384 18.81 -14.99 2.83
CA THR A 384 18.11 -15.11 1.54
C THR A 384 18.96 -14.61 0.38
N GLN A 385 18.64 -15.05 -0.84
CA GLN A 385 19.32 -14.61 -2.06
C GLN A 385 18.96 -13.16 -2.48
N PHE A 386 18.04 -12.48 -1.78
CA PHE A 386 17.64 -11.13 -2.13
C PHE A 386 18.75 -10.11 -1.90
N GLN A 387 18.80 -9.12 -2.80
CA GLN A 387 19.71 -7.98 -2.68
C GLN A 387 19.28 -7.09 -1.51
N ALA A 388 20.25 -6.72 -0.67
CA ALA A 388 19.99 -5.81 0.43
C ALA A 388 19.72 -4.39 -0.09
N PRO A 389 18.84 -3.61 0.59
CA PRO A 389 18.71 -2.18 0.33
C PRO A 389 20.06 -1.48 0.35
N GLU A 390 20.30 -0.57 -0.59
CA GLU A 390 21.60 0.08 -0.71
C GLU A 390 21.95 0.89 0.54
N ARG A 391 23.25 1.00 0.86
CA ARG A 391 23.71 1.76 2.03
C ARG A 391 23.31 3.24 1.95
N HIS A 392 23.19 3.78 0.73
CA HIS A 392 22.73 5.16 0.50
C HIS A 392 21.23 5.33 0.86
N VAL A 393 20.34 4.44 0.40
CA VAL A 393 18.91 4.45 0.76
C VAL A 393 18.74 4.29 2.28
N ARG A 394 19.44 3.30 2.86
CA ARG A 394 19.43 3.03 4.31
C ARG A 394 19.94 4.20 5.17
N SER A 395 20.82 5.06 4.65
CA SER A 395 21.28 6.26 5.36
C SER A 395 20.35 7.45 5.14
N HIS A 396 19.76 7.57 3.95
CA HIS A 396 18.83 8.65 3.58
C HIS A 396 17.54 8.61 4.43
N LEU A 397 16.85 7.47 4.50
CA LEU A 397 15.63 7.35 5.33
C LEU A 397 15.92 7.62 6.82
N ARG A 398 17.05 7.12 7.35
CA ARG A 398 17.49 7.42 8.73
C ARG A 398 17.83 8.90 8.94
N MET A 399 18.38 9.58 7.94
CA MET A 399 18.61 11.03 7.99
C MET A 399 17.28 11.81 8.00
N LEU A 400 16.30 11.45 7.16
CA LEU A 400 14.99 12.11 7.13
C LEU A 400 14.24 11.94 8.46
N ARG A 401 14.21 10.72 9.03
CA ARG A 401 13.70 10.42 10.39
C ARG A 401 14.37 11.31 11.44
N LYS A 402 15.71 11.42 11.43
CA LYS A 402 16.45 12.24 12.41
C LYS A 402 16.26 13.75 12.23
N LYS A 403 15.94 14.22 11.03
CA LYS A 403 15.66 15.64 10.73
C LYS A 403 14.20 16.05 10.93
N GLY A 404 13.28 15.09 11.11
CA GLY A 404 11.85 15.36 11.24
C GLY A 404 11.15 15.75 9.94
N HIS A 405 11.68 15.36 8.78
CA HIS A 405 11.04 15.60 7.48
C HIS A 405 10.06 14.45 7.15
N TRP A 406 8.95 14.39 7.88
CA TRP A 406 8.06 13.23 7.91
C TRP A 406 7.35 12.94 6.57
N GLU A 407 6.89 13.97 5.86
CA GLU A 407 6.22 13.82 4.55
C GLU A 407 7.17 13.19 3.51
N THR A 408 8.40 13.71 3.40
CA THR A 408 9.39 13.19 2.44
C THR A 408 10.00 11.86 2.87
N LEU A 409 10.04 11.57 4.18
CA LEU A 409 10.36 10.24 4.71
C LEU A 409 9.33 9.22 4.23
N LEU A 410 8.04 9.56 4.36
CA LEU A 410 6.92 8.70 4.00
C LEU A 410 6.87 8.46 2.47
N GLU A 411 6.97 9.50 1.64
CA GLU A 411 7.01 9.35 0.17
C GLU A 411 8.19 8.45 -0.26
N SER A 412 9.37 8.70 0.32
CA SER A 412 10.56 7.91 0.03
C SER A 412 10.41 6.45 0.48
N ALA A 413 9.88 6.21 1.68
CA ALA A 413 9.69 4.86 2.21
C ALA A 413 8.69 4.03 1.38
N GLU A 414 7.55 4.62 1.02
CA GLU A 414 6.51 3.95 0.23
C GLU A 414 6.97 3.58 -1.18
N ARG A 415 7.81 4.41 -1.81
CA ARG A 415 8.44 4.09 -3.10
C ARG A 415 9.36 2.87 -2.98
N GLU A 416 10.22 2.84 -1.96
CA GLU A 416 11.17 1.74 -1.77
C GLU A 416 10.50 0.42 -1.33
N LEU A 417 9.31 0.45 -0.71
CA LEU A 417 8.53 -0.77 -0.37
C LEU A 417 8.30 -1.66 -1.60
N SER A 418 8.03 -1.02 -2.75
CA SER A 418 7.78 -1.72 -4.01
C SER A 418 9.00 -2.46 -4.58
N ARG A 419 10.22 -2.09 -4.16
CA ARG A 419 11.51 -2.68 -4.56
C ARG A 419 12.01 -3.68 -3.52
N PHE A 420 11.79 -3.41 -2.24
CA PHE A 420 12.30 -4.20 -1.11
C PHE A 420 11.16 -4.72 -0.24
N ILE A 421 10.27 -5.54 -0.83
CA ILE A 421 9.01 -6.01 -0.22
C ILE A 421 9.17 -6.70 1.16
N PHE A 422 10.35 -7.24 1.45
CA PHE A 422 10.68 -7.91 2.72
C PHE A 422 11.44 -7.03 3.74
N TRP A 423 11.75 -5.77 3.42
CA TRP A 423 12.44 -4.87 4.35
C TRP A 423 11.45 -4.24 5.34
N MET A 424 11.21 -4.91 6.46
CA MET A 424 10.20 -4.55 7.46
C MET A 424 10.44 -3.17 8.10
N ASP A 425 11.69 -2.69 8.15
CA ASP A 425 12.01 -1.36 8.68
C ASP A 425 11.31 -0.23 7.91
N ILE A 426 10.97 -0.42 6.63
CA ILE A 426 10.21 0.55 5.83
C ILE A 426 8.88 0.87 6.51
N ASN A 427 8.12 -0.16 6.89
CA ASN A 427 6.81 0.02 7.53
C ASN A 427 6.95 0.74 8.88
N ARG A 428 8.04 0.48 9.64
CA ARG A 428 8.34 1.23 10.87
C ARG A 428 8.61 2.72 10.58
N PHE A 429 9.41 3.04 9.56
CA PHE A 429 9.65 4.45 9.19
C PHE A 429 8.37 5.18 8.76
N VAL A 430 7.42 4.48 8.14
CA VAL A 430 6.10 5.01 7.78
C VAL A 430 5.23 5.23 9.03
N THR A 431 5.19 4.28 9.97
CA THR A 431 4.44 4.50 11.23
C THR A 431 5.07 5.58 12.10
N ASP A 432 6.40 5.69 12.15
CA ASP A 432 7.12 6.76 12.83
C ASP A 432 6.77 8.14 12.22
N ALA A 433 6.64 8.23 10.88
CA ALA A 433 6.22 9.45 10.21
C ALA A 433 4.79 9.85 10.60
N PHE A 434 3.84 8.91 10.56
CA PHE A 434 2.45 9.17 10.98
C PHE A 434 2.33 9.60 12.45
N GLU A 435 3.09 8.98 13.36
CA GLU A 435 3.10 9.37 14.79
C GLU A 435 3.50 10.84 15.01
N ASN A 436 4.32 11.40 14.13
CA ASN A 436 4.82 12.77 14.23
C ASN A 436 4.09 13.77 13.31
N LEU A 437 3.26 13.29 12.37
CA LEU A 437 2.41 14.13 11.50
C LEU A 437 1.07 14.51 12.15
N GLY A 438 0.58 13.73 13.12
CA GLY A 438 -0.56 14.07 13.97
C GLY A 438 -1.78 13.17 13.81
N GLU A 439 -2.90 13.57 14.42
CA GLU A 439 -4.07 12.69 14.60
C GLU A 439 -4.78 12.32 13.30
N GLU A 440 -4.72 13.19 12.28
CA GLU A 440 -5.29 12.96 10.94
C GLU A 440 -4.71 11.73 10.22
N TYR A 441 -3.60 11.19 10.70
CA TYR A 441 -2.89 10.04 10.13
C TYR A 441 -3.07 8.74 10.93
N GLN A 442 -3.87 8.73 12.00
CA GLN A 442 -4.02 7.55 12.87
C GLN A 442 -4.66 6.35 12.13
N ASP A 443 -5.64 6.58 11.24
CA ASP A 443 -6.27 5.50 10.48
C ASP A 443 -5.33 4.89 9.44
N ALA A 444 -4.55 5.71 8.73
CA ALA A 444 -3.52 5.25 7.80
C ALA A 444 -2.41 4.46 8.53
N ARG A 445 -1.97 4.94 9.71
CA ARG A 445 -1.03 4.22 10.59
C ARG A 445 -1.59 2.87 11.03
N LYS A 446 -2.85 2.84 11.45
CA LYS A 446 -3.53 1.61 11.86
C LYS A 446 -3.55 0.58 10.73
N VAL A 447 -3.90 0.98 9.51
CA VAL A 447 -3.88 0.10 8.34
C VAL A 447 -2.48 -0.44 8.03
N VAL A 448 -1.42 0.39 8.10
CA VAL A 448 -0.04 -0.09 7.91
C VAL A 448 0.36 -1.11 8.99
N CYS A 449 -0.07 -0.93 10.24
CA CYS A 449 0.12 -1.94 11.30
C CYS A 449 -0.64 -3.24 11.00
N GLU A 450 -1.93 -3.16 10.66
CA GLU A 450 -2.80 -4.32 10.40
C GLU A 450 -2.33 -5.16 9.21
N GLU A 451 -1.97 -4.53 8.09
CA GLU A 451 -1.42 -5.23 6.92
C GLU A 451 -0.05 -5.88 7.22
N THR A 452 0.81 -5.20 7.99
CA THR A 452 2.12 -5.77 8.38
C THR A 452 1.96 -6.93 9.36
N ALA A 453 0.96 -6.88 10.25
CA ALA A 453 0.60 -7.98 11.13
C ALA A 453 0.04 -9.18 10.35
N PHE A 454 -0.78 -8.93 9.33
CA PHE A 454 -1.30 -9.97 8.44
C PHE A 454 -0.19 -10.68 7.66
N LEU A 455 0.82 -9.95 7.19
CA LEU A 455 2.00 -10.56 6.57
C LEU A 455 2.72 -11.51 7.54
N LEU A 456 2.98 -11.10 8.78
CA LEU A 456 3.68 -11.94 9.78
C LEU A 456 2.86 -13.14 10.24
N HIS A 457 1.54 -13.01 10.32
CA HIS A 457 0.66 -14.12 10.65
C HIS A 457 0.62 -15.17 9.52
N ARG A 458 0.65 -14.73 8.25
CA ARG A 458 0.75 -15.64 7.09
C ARG A 458 2.15 -16.22 6.88
N LEU A 459 3.21 -15.47 7.21
CA LEU A 459 4.62 -15.85 7.02
C LEU A 459 5.43 -15.73 8.33
N PRO A 460 5.16 -16.59 9.34
CA PRO A 460 5.86 -16.53 10.62
C PRO A 460 7.35 -16.87 10.49
N GLY A 461 8.21 -16.12 11.17
CA GLY A 461 9.66 -16.28 11.12
C GLY A 461 10.35 -15.33 10.13
N LEU A 462 9.59 -14.66 9.27
CA LEU A 462 10.09 -13.62 8.35
C LEU A 462 10.84 -12.50 9.10
N GLU A 463 10.48 -12.22 10.35
CA GLU A 463 11.15 -11.24 11.22
C GLU A 463 12.61 -11.61 11.58
N ASN A 464 13.04 -12.85 11.35
CA ASN A 464 14.39 -13.33 11.68
C ASN A 464 15.32 -13.51 10.45
N LEU A 465 14.78 -13.42 9.23
CA LEU A 465 15.57 -13.60 8.00
C LEU A 465 16.43 -12.37 7.67
N SER A 466 17.44 -12.59 6.84
CA SER A 466 18.39 -11.58 6.37
C SER A 466 18.54 -11.56 4.84
N PHE A 467 18.94 -10.41 4.30
CA PHE A 467 19.41 -10.26 2.92
C PHE A 467 20.81 -10.86 2.72
N SER A 468 21.22 -11.02 1.46
CA SER A 468 22.55 -11.50 1.05
C SER A 468 23.76 -10.76 1.70
N ASP A 469 23.67 -9.43 1.90
CA ASP A 469 24.67 -8.58 2.61
C ASP A 469 24.66 -8.80 4.15
N GLY A 470 24.02 -9.87 4.66
CA GLY A 470 23.86 -10.14 6.09
C GLY A 470 23.03 -9.09 6.85
N THR A 471 22.37 -8.19 6.12
CA THR A 471 21.49 -7.17 6.70
C THR A 471 20.16 -7.82 7.06
N PRO A 472 19.64 -7.69 8.29
CA PRO A 472 18.38 -8.32 8.68
C PRO A 472 17.17 -7.64 7.99
N PHE A 473 16.09 -8.39 7.80
CA PHE A 473 14.81 -7.87 7.28
C PHE A 473 14.15 -6.90 8.27
N ALA A 474 14.28 -7.18 9.57
CA ALA A 474 13.88 -6.34 10.67
C ALA A 474 15.08 -6.11 11.61
N ASN A 475 15.50 -4.85 11.82
CA ASN A 475 16.42 -4.51 12.90
C ASN A 475 15.73 -4.58 14.27
N ASP A 476 16.46 -4.50 15.38
CA ASP A 476 15.90 -4.79 16.71
C ASP A 476 14.81 -3.79 17.16
N GLU A 477 14.92 -2.49 16.81
CA GLU A 477 13.80 -1.53 16.96
C GLU A 477 12.56 -1.96 16.17
N THR A 478 12.73 -2.55 14.98
CA THR A 478 11.63 -3.12 14.18
C THR A 478 11.07 -4.37 14.84
N LYS A 479 11.89 -5.30 15.34
CA LYS A 479 11.41 -6.51 16.03
C LYS A 479 10.58 -6.17 17.27
N ASP A 480 10.99 -5.17 18.05
CA ASP A 480 10.24 -4.68 19.21
C ASP A 480 8.93 -3.95 18.82
N TRP A 481 8.87 -3.35 17.63
CA TRP A 481 7.63 -2.79 17.06
C TRP A 481 6.70 -3.88 16.52
N LEU A 482 7.23 -4.86 15.77
CA LEU A 482 6.47 -6.01 15.24
C LEU A 482 5.78 -6.81 16.34
N ARG A 483 6.44 -7.01 17.50
CA ARG A 483 5.82 -7.64 18.68
C ARG A 483 4.64 -6.85 19.28
N LYS A 484 4.52 -5.55 19.00
CA LYS A 484 3.40 -4.70 19.46
C LYS A 484 2.24 -4.66 18.47
N ILE A 485 2.50 -4.86 17.18
CA ILE A 485 1.48 -4.81 16.12
C ILE A 485 0.94 -6.18 15.71
N ARG A 486 1.62 -7.29 16.05
CA ARG A 486 1.08 -8.66 15.89
C ARG A 486 -0.36 -8.72 16.39
N PHE A 487 -1.22 -9.41 15.63
CA PHE A 487 -2.64 -9.48 15.95
C PHE A 487 -2.87 -10.04 17.36
N ALA A 488 -3.73 -9.37 18.14
CA ALA A 488 -4.32 -9.96 19.34
C ALA A 488 -5.16 -11.23 19.05
N GLY A 489 -5.41 -11.54 17.76
CA GLY A 489 -5.96 -12.80 17.27
C GLY A 489 -5.03 -14.01 17.43
N ASP A 490 -3.73 -13.82 17.70
CA ASP A 490 -2.81 -14.92 18.11
C ASP A 490 -3.22 -15.52 19.49
N ASP A 491 -4.18 -14.93 20.22
CA ASP A 491 -4.85 -15.49 21.41
C ASP A 491 -6.29 -16.05 21.10
N ILE A 492 -6.81 -15.96 19.86
CA ILE A 492 -8.23 -16.28 19.51
C ILE A 492 -8.39 -17.52 18.62
N MET A 493 -7.44 -17.82 17.73
CA MET A 493 -7.18 -19.23 17.42
C MET A 493 -6.00 -19.68 18.28
N PRO A 494 -6.20 -20.57 19.28
CA PRO A 494 -5.09 -21.35 19.76
C PRO A 494 -4.58 -22.16 18.56
N GLU A 495 -3.38 -21.82 18.10
CA GLU A 495 -2.52 -22.77 17.41
C GLU A 495 -2.54 -24.05 18.26
N LEU A 496 -3.05 -25.15 17.70
CA LEU A 496 -3.14 -26.44 18.38
C LEU A 496 -1.75 -27.08 18.46
N LEU A 497 -0.88 -26.37 19.18
CA LEU A 497 0.41 -26.82 19.69
C LEU A 497 0.20 -28.23 20.27
N PRO A 498 1.09 -29.19 19.99
CA PRO A 498 1.05 -30.49 20.64
C PRO A 498 0.92 -30.27 22.16
N PRO A 499 0.02 -30.97 22.89
CA PRO A 499 -0.30 -30.61 24.28
C PRO A 499 0.92 -30.51 25.21
N GLN A 500 2.01 -31.23 24.90
CA GLN A 500 3.30 -31.11 25.58
C GLN A 500 3.93 -29.71 25.48
N GLN A 501 3.74 -28.99 24.37
CA GLN A 501 4.24 -27.63 24.14
C GLN A 501 3.37 -26.56 24.82
N GLU A 502 2.04 -26.76 24.91
CA GLU A 502 1.20 -25.90 25.76
C GLU A 502 1.58 -26.03 27.23
N ASP A 503 1.66 -27.27 27.76
CA ASP A 503 2.01 -27.52 29.16
C ASP A 503 3.44 -27.03 29.48
N ALA A 504 4.38 -27.10 28.53
CA ALA A 504 5.72 -26.52 28.67
C ALA A 504 5.69 -24.97 28.72
N ARG A 505 5.04 -24.30 27.76
CA ARG A 505 4.89 -22.83 27.79
C ARG A 505 4.18 -22.36 29.06
N MET A 506 3.20 -23.11 29.54
CA MET A 506 2.53 -22.83 30.82
C MET A 506 3.50 -22.95 32.00
N ALA A 507 4.31 -24.01 32.07
CA ALA A 507 5.32 -24.18 33.10
C ALA A 507 6.36 -23.05 33.11
N ASP A 508 6.85 -22.63 31.94
CA ASP A 508 7.81 -21.51 31.80
C ASP A 508 7.23 -20.19 32.32
N ILE A 509 5.95 -19.91 32.03
CA ILE A 509 5.25 -18.71 32.49
C ILE A 509 5.02 -18.77 34.01
N ILE A 510 4.65 -19.92 34.57
CA ILE A 510 4.48 -20.11 36.03
C ILE A 510 5.83 -19.95 36.75
N ALA A 511 6.90 -20.57 36.24
CA ALA A 511 8.25 -20.41 36.76
C ALA A 511 8.71 -18.94 36.70
N SER A 512 8.37 -18.22 35.63
CA SER A 512 8.63 -16.78 35.49
C SER A 512 7.85 -15.94 36.51
N SER A 513 6.58 -16.27 36.80
CA SER A 513 5.83 -15.57 37.86
C SER A 513 6.39 -15.85 39.26
N GLN A 514 6.80 -17.09 39.54
CA GLN A 514 7.47 -17.46 40.80
C GLN A 514 8.85 -16.83 40.95
N LYS A 515 9.53 -16.49 39.84
CA LYS A 515 10.75 -15.69 39.86
C LYS A 515 10.47 -14.23 40.20
N LEU A 516 9.45 -13.62 39.60
CA LEU A 516 9.01 -12.25 39.93
C LEU A 516 8.52 -12.10 41.38
N GLU A 517 7.90 -13.15 41.93
CA GLU A 517 7.55 -13.26 43.35
C GLU A 517 8.81 -13.21 44.24
N LYS A 518 9.82 -14.04 43.95
CA LYS A 518 11.13 -14.04 44.65
C LYS A 518 11.94 -12.76 44.46
N GLU A 519 11.72 -12.04 43.36
CA GLU A 519 12.25 -10.69 43.10
C GLU A 519 11.41 -9.57 43.77
N ASN A 520 10.57 -9.93 44.75
CA ASN A 520 9.70 -9.06 45.54
C ASN A 520 8.76 -8.16 44.71
N GLN A 521 8.22 -8.70 43.62
CA GLN A 521 7.30 -8.01 42.72
C GLN A 521 5.98 -8.78 42.51
N PRO A 522 5.26 -9.17 43.60
CA PRO A 522 4.07 -10.02 43.52
C PRO A 522 2.95 -9.39 42.68
N ALA A 523 2.77 -8.07 42.73
CA ALA A 523 1.79 -7.37 41.89
C ALA A 523 2.05 -7.51 40.37
N LYS A 524 3.30 -7.78 39.94
CA LYS A 524 3.61 -8.10 38.53
C LYS A 524 3.33 -9.57 38.24
N ALA A 525 3.72 -10.47 39.14
CA ALA A 525 3.45 -11.91 39.02
C ALA A 525 1.94 -12.21 38.92
N LEU A 526 1.14 -11.62 39.81
CA LEU A 526 -0.32 -11.74 39.81
C LEU A 526 -0.96 -11.20 38.52
N ARG A 527 -0.57 -10.00 38.05
CA ARG A 527 -1.08 -9.43 36.78
C ARG A 527 -0.74 -10.31 35.56
N LEU A 528 0.46 -10.88 35.52
CA LEU A 528 0.92 -11.77 34.45
C LEU A 528 0.08 -13.04 34.37
N ILE A 529 -0.23 -13.67 35.51
CA ILE A 529 -1.11 -14.85 35.55
C ILE A 529 -2.58 -14.47 35.32
N GLN A 530 -3.05 -13.35 35.87
CA GLN A 530 -4.42 -12.85 35.70
C GLN A 530 -4.76 -12.58 34.22
N ALA A 531 -3.83 -12.00 33.45
CA ALA A 531 -4.01 -11.80 32.01
C ALA A 531 -4.18 -13.14 31.26
N ARG A 532 -3.40 -14.17 31.63
CA ARG A 532 -3.55 -15.52 31.05
C ARG A 532 -4.83 -16.22 31.48
N LEU A 533 -5.31 -15.98 32.71
CA LEU A 533 -6.60 -16.46 33.19
C LEU A 533 -7.79 -15.77 32.50
N GLN A 534 -7.64 -14.52 32.05
CA GLN A 534 -8.68 -13.79 31.30
C GLN A 534 -8.78 -14.21 29.83
N ASN A 535 -7.65 -14.52 29.18
CA ASN A 535 -7.61 -14.86 27.75
C ASN A 535 -7.75 -16.37 27.47
N THR A 536 -7.77 -17.24 28.49
CA THR A 536 -7.79 -18.70 28.26
C THR A 536 -9.17 -19.24 27.90
N THR A 537 -9.24 -20.00 26.81
CA THR A 537 -10.45 -20.69 26.34
C THR A 537 -10.62 -22.09 26.93
N SER A 538 -9.52 -22.74 27.34
CA SER A 538 -9.51 -24.10 27.90
C SER A 538 -9.80 -24.10 29.40
N LYS A 539 -10.83 -24.85 29.82
CA LYS A 539 -11.22 -24.99 31.23
C LYS A 539 -10.14 -25.66 32.09
N ARG A 540 -9.40 -26.62 31.52
CA ARG A 540 -8.23 -27.24 32.18
C ARG A 540 -7.17 -26.18 32.45
N ASN A 541 -6.86 -25.36 31.44
CA ASN A 541 -5.82 -24.36 31.53
C ASN A 541 -6.25 -23.22 32.48
N ALA A 542 -7.55 -22.86 32.52
CA ALA A 542 -8.12 -21.95 33.52
C ALA A 542 -7.94 -22.44 34.96
N LEU A 543 -8.17 -23.72 35.24
CA LEU A 543 -7.91 -24.29 36.57
C LEU A 543 -6.43 -24.20 36.93
N LEU A 544 -5.53 -24.54 36.00
CA LEU A 544 -4.09 -24.49 36.22
C LEU A 544 -3.60 -23.05 36.46
N TRP A 545 -4.04 -22.07 35.66
CA TRP A 545 -3.73 -20.66 35.91
C TRP A 545 -4.30 -20.17 37.26
N ARG A 546 -5.52 -20.57 37.63
CA ARG A 546 -6.08 -20.22 38.94
C ARG A 546 -5.33 -20.88 40.10
N SER A 547 -4.79 -22.10 39.91
CA SER A 547 -3.93 -22.75 40.91
C SER A 547 -2.61 -22.00 41.11
N ALA A 548 -1.98 -21.53 40.03
CA ALA A 548 -0.76 -20.72 40.10
C ALA A 548 -1.02 -19.35 40.75
N LEU A 549 -2.14 -18.69 40.41
CA LEU A 549 -2.55 -17.42 41.01
C LEU A 549 -2.82 -17.57 42.51
N SER A 550 -3.56 -18.62 42.92
CA SER A 550 -3.85 -18.90 44.32
C SER A 550 -2.59 -19.23 45.12
N GLN A 551 -1.63 -19.95 44.52
CA GLN A 551 -0.34 -20.21 45.14
C GLN A 551 0.44 -18.91 45.41
N ILE A 552 0.48 -17.98 44.46
CA ILE A 552 1.15 -16.68 44.65
C ILE A 552 0.46 -15.87 45.75
N LEU A 553 -0.87 -15.85 45.81
CA LEU A 553 -1.62 -15.17 46.88
C LEU A 553 -1.32 -15.75 48.28
N LEU A 554 -1.30 -17.08 48.41
CA LEU A 554 -0.91 -17.74 49.67
C LEU A 554 0.53 -17.41 50.08
N ASN A 555 1.47 -17.37 49.12
CA ASN A 555 2.86 -16.99 49.38
C ASN A 555 3.01 -15.51 49.77
N CYS A 556 2.05 -14.66 49.41
CA CYS A 556 1.98 -13.23 49.77
C CYS A 556 1.20 -12.96 51.07
N ASP A 557 0.73 -14.00 51.76
CA ASP A 557 -0.15 -13.95 52.94
C ASP A 557 -1.56 -13.35 52.68
N GLU A 558 -1.96 -13.20 51.42
CA GLU A 558 -3.27 -12.67 50.98
C GLU A 558 -4.36 -13.77 51.02
N ARG A 559 -4.58 -14.34 52.22
CA ARG A 559 -5.38 -15.57 52.43
C ARG A 559 -6.85 -15.43 51.99
N ASP A 560 -7.50 -14.31 52.34
CA ASP A 560 -8.91 -14.06 51.97
C ASP A 560 -9.12 -14.08 50.45
N LEU A 561 -8.19 -13.47 49.70
CA LEU A 561 -8.22 -13.44 48.24
C LEU A 561 -7.91 -14.82 47.64
N ALA A 562 -7.00 -15.59 48.25
CA ALA A 562 -6.72 -16.96 47.83
C ALA A 562 -7.94 -17.87 48.02
N MET A 563 -8.70 -17.73 49.11
CA MET A 563 -9.89 -18.55 49.40
C MET A 563 -10.98 -18.43 48.34
N LEU A 564 -11.28 -17.21 47.87
CA LEU A 564 -12.23 -16.97 46.78
C LEU A 564 -11.89 -17.76 45.50
N HIS A 565 -10.59 -17.90 45.21
CA HIS A 565 -10.11 -18.68 44.07
C HIS A 565 -10.07 -20.19 44.34
N ILE A 566 -9.78 -20.61 45.57
CA ILE A 566 -9.72 -22.00 46.02
C ILE A 566 -11.10 -22.65 46.07
N GLU A 567 -12.13 -21.95 46.56
CA GLU A 567 -13.51 -22.43 46.52
C GLU A 567 -14.01 -22.61 45.07
N GLN A 568 -13.67 -21.68 44.18
CA GLN A 568 -13.95 -21.81 42.75
C GLN A 568 -13.22 -23.00 42.11
N MET A 569 -11.97 -23.29 42.51
CA MET A 569 -11.24 -24.47 42.03
C MET A 569 -11.89 -25.78 42.46
N LEU A 570 -12.33 -25.88 43.72
CA LEU A 570 -13.06 -27.04 44.24
C LEU A 570 -14.35 -27.30 43.44
N GLN A 571 -15.16 -26.26 43.27
CA GLN A 571 -16.41 -26.34 42.50
C GLN A 571 -16.16 -26.79 41.05
N GLU A 572 -15.06 -26.37 40.42
CA GLU A 572 -14.71 -26.81 39.07
C GLU A 572 -14.22 -28.28 39.03
N ILE A 573 -13.39 -28.70 39.98
CA ILE A 573 -12.90 -30.09 40.09
C ILE A 573 -14.06 -31.07 40.27
N GLU A 574 -15.04 -30.73 41.12
CA GLU A 574 -16.20 -31.57 41.40
C GLU A 574 -17.24 -31.54 40.26
N LYS A 575 -17.54 -30.35 39.72
CA LYS A 575 -18.51 -30.18 38.63
C LYS A 575 -18.09 -30.87 37.32
N TYR A 576 -16.79 -30.92 37.03
CA TYR A 576 -16.26 -31.58 35.83
C TYR A 576 -15.61 -32.94 36.12
N ARG A 577 -15.68 -33.42 37.37
CA ARG A 577 -15.11 -34.69 37.86
C ARG A 577 -13.69 -34.95 37.35
N LEU A 578 -12.80 -33.97 37.49
CA LEU A 578 -11.43 -34.08 36.96
C LEU A 578 -10.67 -35.29 37.52
N GLU A 579 -11.02 -35.73 38.73
CA GLU A 579 -10.51 -36.94 39.38
C GLU A 579 -10.75 -38.23 38.56
N GLU A 580 -11.76 -38.27 37.68
CA GLU A 580 -12.09 -39.43 36.83
C GLU A 580 -11.31 -39.47 35.49
N TRP A 581 -10.77 -38.33 34.99
CA TRP A 581 -10.26 -38.25 33.60
C TRP A 581 -9.01 -37.38 33.36
N ASP A 582 -8.70 -36.40 34.21
CA ASP A 582 -7.39 -35.73 34.25
C ASP A 582 -6.92 -35.65 35.72
N PRO A 583 -6.47 -36.78 36.30
CA PRO A 583 -5.99 -36.82 37.68
C PRO A 583 -4.75 -35.91 37.86
N GLY A 584 -3.97 -35.64 36.82
CA GLY A 584 -2.80 -34.76 36.88
C GLY A 584 -3.18 -33.30 37.11
N ALA A 585 -4.22 -32.80 36.43
CA ALA A 585 -4.79 -31.48 36.70
C ALA A 585 -5.54 -31.45 38.04
N ALA A 586 -6.27 -32.52 38.38
CA ALA A 586 -6.98 -32.63 39.66
C ALA A 586 -6.01 -32.53 40.85
N ILE A 587 -4.93 -33.32 40.88
CA ILE A 587 -3.92 -33.32 41.95
C ILE A 587 -3.27 -31.94 42.10
N LYS A 588 -2.87 -31.29 40.98
CA LYS A 588 -2.31 -29.92 41.01
C LYS A 588 -3.29 -28.93 41.66
N GLY A 589 -4.57 -29.01 41.32
CA GLY A 589 -5.61 -28.16 41.91
C GLY A 589 -5.84 -28.45 43.39
N LEU A 590 -6.09 -29.72 43.74
CA LEU A 590 -6.32 -30.19 45.11
C LEU A 590 -5.15 -29.87 46.06
N ARG A 591 -3.90 -29.90 45.58
CA ARG A 591 -2.73 -29.54 46.40
C ARG A 591 -2.77 -28.08 46.85
N VAL A 592 -3.08 -27.15 45.96
CA VAL A 592 -3.20 -25.72 46.29
C VAL A 592 -4.42 -25.44 47.18
N VAL A 593 -5.55 -26.12 46.91
CA VAL A 593 -6.74 -26.09 47.80
C VAL A 593 -6.36 -26.53 49.22
N ARG A 594 -5.62 -27.63 49.36
CA ARG A 594 -5.18 -28.16 50.65
C ARG A 594 -4.25 -27.18 51.38
N MET A 595 -3.34 -26.53 50.64
CA MET A 595 -2.43 -25.52 51.20
C MET A 595 -3.20 -24.28 51.70
N GLY A 596 -4.23 -23.82 50.98
CA GLY A 596 -5.06 -22.71 51.45
C GLY A 596 -5.86 -23.04 52.71
N PHE A 597 -6.48 -24.23 52.78
CA PHE A 597 -7.15 -24.68 53.99
C PHE A 597 -6.17 -24.85 55.16
N ALA A 598 -4.97 -25.42 54.94
CA ALA A 598 -3.93 -25.55 55.97
C ALA A 598 -3.31 -24.20 56.41
N ALA A 599 -3.45 -23.14 55.61
CA ALA A 599 -3.03 -21.79 55.98
C ALA A 599 -4.05 -21.06 56.88
N HIS A 600 -5.20 -21.66 57.18
CA HIS A 600 -6.19 -21.10 58.11
C HIS A 600 -6.08 -21.78 59.48
N SER A 601 -6.17 -20.99 60.54
CA SER A 601 -5.97 -21.45 61.92
C SER A 601 -7.15 -22.22 62.51
N ASP A 602 -8.29 -22.30 61.81
CA ASP A 602 -9.50 -22.95 62.31
C ASP A 602 -9.47 -24.47 62.11
N GLU A 603 -9.82 -25.20 63.17
CA GLU A 603 -9.91 -26.66 63.18
C GLU A 603 -10.79 -27.23 62.04
N THR A 604 -11.87 -26.52 61.67
CA THR A 604 -12.76 -26.92 60.56
C THR A 604 -12.13 -26.79 59.16
N PHE A 605 -11.05 -26.01 59.00
CA PHE A 605 -10.26 -26.01 57.76
C PHE A 605 -9.15 -27.06 57.80
N ALA A 606 -8.61 -27.38 58.98
CA ALA A 606 -7.69 -28.51 59.15
C ALA A 606 -8.36 -29.87 58.82
N GLU A 607 -9.61 -30.09 59.24
CA GLU A 607 -10.40 -31.27 58.85
C GLU A 607 -10.56 -31.35 57.32
N LYS A 608 -10.98 -30.25 56.68
CA LYS A 608 -11.11 -30.17 55.20
C LYS A 608 -9.77 -30.43 54.51
N ALA A 609 -8.66 -29.91 55.02
CA ALA A 609 -7.33 -30.19 54.48
C ALA A 609 -6.98 -31.69 54.57
N GLY A 610 -7.41 -32.37 55.64
CA GLY A 610 -7.34 -33.83 55.77
C GLY A 610 -8.17 -34.57 54.70
N ASP A 611 -9.40 -34.15 54.44
CA ASP A 611 -10.26 -34.75 53.40
C ASP A 611 -9.73 -34.53 51.98
N ILE A 612 -9.17 -33.35 51.68
CA ILE A 612 -8.50 -33.09 50.40
C ILE A 612 -7.24 -33.95 50.26
N LEU A 613 -6.47 -34.17 51.34
CA LEU A 613 -5.35 -35.10 51.34
C LEU A 613 -5.80 -36.56 51.11
N ASN A 614 -6.95 -36.95 51.67
CA ASN A 614 -7.57 -38.26 51.43
C ASN A 614 -8.05 -38.42 49.97
N ARG A 615 -8.47 -37.35 49.29
CA ARG A 615 -8.78 -37.35 47.85
C ARG A 615 -7.52 -37.52 47.01
N ILE A 616 -6.46 -36.73 47.28
CA ILE A 616 -5.16 -36.89 46.61
C ILE A 616 -4.63 -38.32 46.78
N ALA A 617 -4.68 -38.89 47.99
CA ALA A 617 -4.21 -40.24 48.28
C ALA A 617 -4.95 -41.37 47.56
N ARG A 618 -6.16 -41.12 47.02
CA ARG A 618 -6.90 -42.08 46.18
C ARG A 618 -6.46 -42.04 44.72
N LEU A 619 -5.89 -40.92 44.27
CA LEU A 619 -5.41 -40.72 42.89
C LEU A 619 -3.91 -41.03 42.78
N ASP A 620 -3.11 -40.49 43.69
CA ASP A 620 -1.67 -40.71 43.79
C ASP A 620 -1.24 -40.86 45.26
N PRO A 621 -1.03 -42.10 45.73
CA PRO A 621 -0.51 -42.37 47.07
C PRO A 621 0.92 -41.85 47.31
N ALA A 622 1.73 -41.67 46.25
CA ALA A 622 3.11 -41.21 46.37
C ALA A 622 3.17 -39.69 46.59
N GLU A 623 2.43 -38.89 45.81
CA GLU A 623 2.28 -37.45 46.06
C GLU A 623 1.68 -37.20 47.46
N ALA A 624 0.67 -37.98 47.88
CA ALA A 624 0.11 -37.87 49.22
C ALA A 624 1.10 -38.22 50.36
N LEU A 625 2.09 -39.09 50.11
CA LEU A 625 3.19 -39.34 51.04
C LEU A 625 4.22 -38.21 51.03
N LEU A 626 4.59 -37.68 49.85
CA LEU A 626 5.52 -36.54 49.74
C LEU A 626 5.00 -35.31 50.49
N ILE A 627 3.72 -34.98 50.35
CA ILE A 627 3.14 -33.84 51.07
C ILE A 627 3.12 -34.10 52.59
N LYS A 628 2.80 -35.33 53.04
CA LYS A 628 2.87 -35.68 54.48
C LYS A 628 4.28 -35.60 55.07
N ILE A 629 5.32 -35.82 54.27
CA ILE A 629 6.71 -35.65 54.69
C ILE A 629 7.03 -34.15 54.81
N ALA A 630 6.57 -33.32 53.85
CA ALA A 630 6.73 -31.87 53.90
C ALA A 630 5.96 -31.20 55.06
N ASP A 631 4.86 -31.81 55.52
CA ASP A 631 4.13 -31.37 56.73
C ASP A 631 4.86 -31.72 58.04
N GLN A 632 5.94 -32.52 57.99
CA GLN A 632 6.71 -33.00 59.15
C GLN A 632 8.13 -32.40 59.23
N SER A 633 8.51 -31.54 58.29
CA SER A 633 9.85 -30.97 58.12
C SER A 633 9.89 -29.45 58.34
#